data_AF-A0A6I7X4G2-F1
#
_entry.id   AF-A0A6I7X4G2-F1
#
_cell.length_a   1.000
_cell.length_b   1.000
_cell.length_c   1.000
_cell.angle_alpha   90.00
_cell.angle_beta   90.00
_cell.angle_gamma   90.00
#
_symmetry.space_group_name_H-M   'P 1'
#
loop_
_entity.id
_entity.type
_entity.pdbx_description
1 polymer ?
#
loop_
_entity_poly.entity_id
_entity_poly.type
_entity_poly.pdbx_seq_one_letter_code
_entity_poly.pdbx_strand_id
1 'polypeptide(L)'
;MTKLICQRIMLKLSGEALMSEKGGNIDPEIVKRLATEVKELCDAGVQVGLVIGGGNILRGAEQAAEGLNRVTGDQMGMLATVINALAMQDSLEFLGQPVRVMSSLSINQVCEGYIRRRAVRHLEKGRVVIFAAGTG
;
A
#
# COMPACT_ATOMS: atom_id res chain seq x y z
N MET A 1 -9.77 -14.80 -25.53
CA MET A 1 -9.18 -14.03 -24.41
C MET A 1 -8.85 -12.65 -24.89
N THR A 2 -9.37 -11.61 -24.22
CA THR A 2 -9.04 -10.22 -24.52
C THR A 2 -7.56 -9.99 -24.22
N LYS A 3 -6.82 -9.40 -25.17
CA LYS A 3 -5.39 -9.12 -25.00
C LYS A 3 -5.22 -8.03 -23.94
N LEU A 4 -4.52 -8.33 -22.84
CA LEU A 4 -4.15 -7.32 -21.85
C LEU A 4 -3.24 -6.26 -22.50
N ILE A 5 -3.58 -4.99 -22.31
CA ILE A 5 -2.76 -3.85 -22.78
C ILE A 5 -1.50 -3.72 -21.91
N CYS A 6 -1.59 -4.05 -20.62
CA CYS A 6 -0.48 -4.02 -19.67
C CYS A 6 -0.38 -5.35 -18.92
N GLN A 7 0.85 -5.90 -18.82
CA GLN A 7 1.12 -7.12 -18.07
C GLN A 7 1.47 -6.85 -16.60
N ARG A 8 1.99 -5.64 -16.31
CA ARG A 8 2.41 -5.22 -14.98
C ARG A 8 2.11 -3.74 -14.80
N ILE A 9 1.60 -3.38 -13.62
CA ILE A 9 1.27 -2.01 -13.26
C ILE A 9 1.87 -1.63 -11.90
N MET A 10 2.03 -0.32 -11.71
CA MET A 10 2.23 0.29 -10.40
C MET A 10 0.99 1.13 -10.10
N LEU A 11 0.14 0.66 -9.20
CA LEU A 11 -1.05 1.36 -8.76
C LEU A 11 -0.70 2.22 -7.54
N LYS A 12 -0.89 3.54 -7.64
CA LYS A 12 -0.72 4.45 -6.50
C LYS A 12 -2.08 4.92 -6.01
N LEU A 13 -2.37 4.65 -4.75
CA LEU A 13 -3.56 5.12 -4.04
C LEU A 13 -3.18 6.28 -3.11
N SER A 14 -4.06 7.29 -2.99
CA SER A 14 -3.98 8.24 -1.86
C SER A 14 -4.31 7.50 -0.57
N GLY A 15 -3.72 7.91 0.56
CA GLY A 15 -4.15 7.38 1.86
C GLY A 15 -5.61 7.74 2.15
N GLU A 16 -6.03 8.93 1.73
CA GLU A 16 -7.41 9.43 1.85
C GLU A 16 -8.43 8.56 1.10
N ALA A 17 -7.98 7.81 0.09
CA ALA A 17 -8.84 6.88 -0.62
C ALA A 17 -9.29 5.69 0.25
N LEU A 18 -8.71 5.52 1.45
CA LEU A 18 -9.11 4.52 2.44
C LEU A 18 -10.11 5.06 3.47
N MET A 19 -10.45 6.35 3.45
CA MET A 19 -11.35 6.98 4.42
C MET A 19 -12.79 6.99 3.88
N SER A 20 -13.78 6.92 4.78
CA SER A 20 -15.17 7.20 4.42
C SER A 20 -15.63 8.57 4.91
N GLU A 21 -16.73 9.05 4.30
CA GLU A 21 -17.38 10.31 4.67
C GLU A 21 -17.91 10.31 6.12
N LYS A 22 -18.05 9.13 6.74
CA LYS A 22 -18.54 8.95 8.11
C LYS A 22 -17.46 9.18 9.17
N GLY A 23 -16.21 9.45 8.75
CA GLY A 23 -15.07 9.67 9.62
C GLY A 23 -14.26 8.40 9.91
N GLY A 24 -13.07 8.60 10.48
CA GLY A 24 -12.08 7.55 10.71
C GLY A 24 -10.96 7.52 9.66
N ASN A 25 -9.81 6.98 10.05
CA ASN A 25 -8.61 7.02 9.21
C ASN A 25 -8.58 5.87 8.19
N ILE A 26 -9.18 4.71 8.49
CA ILE A 26 -9.23 3.55 7.60
C ILE A 26 -10.62 2.93 7.71
N ASP A 27 -11.38 2.95 6.61
CA ASP A 27 -12.69 2.33 6.51
C ASP A 27 -12.57 0.90 5.94
N PRO A 28 -12.96 -0.14 6.69
CA PRO A 28 -12.85 -1.53 6.25
C PRO A 28 -13.61 -1.86 4.97
N GLU A 29 -14.77 -1.25 4.74
CA GLU A 29 -15.58 -1.52 3.54
C GLU A 29 -14.92 -0.93 2.29
N ILE A 30 -14.32 0.24 2.42
CA ILE A 30 -13.58 0.87 1.32
C ILE A 30 -12.30 0.08 1.00
N VAL A 31 -11.55 -0.34 2.03
CA VAL A 31 -10.36 -1.19 1.84
C VAL A 31 -10.76 -2.48 1.14
N LYS A 32 -11.84 -3.15 1.58
CA LYS A 32 -12.34 -4.39 0.98
C LYS A 32 -12.78 -4.21 -0.47
N ARG A 33 -13.45 -3.10 -0.79
CA ARG A 33 -13.81 -2.77 -2.17
C ARG A 33 -12.57 -2.64 -3.05
N LEU A 34 -11.59 -1.84 -2.62
CA LEU A 34 -10.34 -1.64 -3.36
C LEU A 34 -9.53 -2.94 -3.50
N ALA A 35 -9.48 -3.76 -2.44
CA ALA A 35 -8.83 -5.07 -2.48
C ALA A 35 -9.51 -6.01 -3.50
N THR A 36 -10.85 -5.93 -3.62
CA THR A 36 -11.61 -6.69 -4.62
C THR A 36 -11.25 -6.26 -6.04
N GLU A 37 -11.21 -4.96 -6.31
CA GLU A 37 -10.77 -4.42 -7.62
C GLU A 37 -9.33 -4.84 -7.97
N VAL A 38 -8.40 -4.80 -7.00
CA VAL A 38 -7.03 -5.26 -7.19
C VAL A 38 -6.97 -6.77 -7.46
N LYS A 39 -7.80 -7.57 -6.77
CA LYS A 39 -7.89 -9.01 -7.00
C LYS A 39 -8.41 -9.31 -8.40
N GLU A 40 -9.41 -8.59 -8.90
CA GLU A 40 -9.92 -8.77 -10.27
C GLU A 40 -8.81 -8.56 -11.32
N LEU A 41 -7.93 -7.58 -11.10
CA LEU A 41 -6.74 -7.39 -11.96
C LEU A 41 -5.78 -8.57 -11.90
N CYS A 42 -5.54 -9.11 -10.70
CA CYS A 42 -4.67 -10.27 -10.50
C CYS A 42 -5.26 -11.53 -11.16
N ASP A 43 -6.58 -11.76 -11.02
CA ASP A 43 -7.30 -12.88 -11.64
C ASP A 43 -7.30 -12.78 -13.17
N ALA A 44 -7.25 -11.56 -13.72
CA ALA A 44 -7.04 -11.32 -15.14
C ALA A 44 -5.58 -11.57 -15.61
N GLY A 45 -4.64 -11.83 -14.69
CA GLY A 45 -3.23 -12.10 -14.98
C GLY A 45 -2.31 -10.88 -14.93
N VAL A 46 -2.79 -9.73 -14.43
CA VAL A 46 -1.99 -8.51 -14.27
C VAL A 46 -1.12 -8.62 -13.01
N GLN A 47 0.16 -8.28 -13.13
CA GLN A 47 1.06 -8.20 -11.99
C GLN A 47 0.95 -6.82 -11.33
N VAL A 48 0.50 -6.77 -10.08
CA VAL A 48 0.19 -5.52 -9.38
C VAL A 48 1.22 -5.19 -8.32
N GLY A 49 1.95 -4.08 -8.55
CA GLY A 49 2.63 -3.34 -7.48
C GLY A 49 1.72 -2.24 -6.95
N LEU A 50 1.67 -2.06 -5.62
CA LEU A 50 0.81 -1.08 -4.97
C LEU A 50 1.63 -0.11 -4.11
N VAL A 51 1.29 1.17 -4.15
CA VAL A 51 1.80 2.21 -3.23
C VAL A 51 0.60 2.90 -2.62
N ILE A 52 0.56 3.01 -1.29
CA ILE A 52 -0.53 3.70 -0.58
C ILE A 52 0.06 4.85 0.22
N GLY A 53 -0.44 6.07 -0.02
CA GLY A 53 -0.05 7.25 0.77
C GLY A 53 -0.51 7.15 2.23
N GLY A 54 0.04 7.99 3.11
CA GLY A 54 -0.27 8.00 4.55
C GLY A 54 -1.20 9.14 5.01
N GLY A 55 -1.72 9.94 4.07
CA GLY A 55 -2.42 11.21 4.34
C GLY A 55 -3.72 11.09 5.15
N ASN A 56 -4.29 9.89 5.26
CA ASN A 56 -5.43 9.56 6.11
C ASN A 56 -5.08 9.38 7.59
N ILE A 57 -3.82 9.09 7.92
CA ILE A 57 -3.34 8.95 9.30
C ILE A 57 -2.53 10.19 9.70
N LEU A 58 -1.68 10.65 8.79
CA LEU A 58 -0.81 11.78 9.03
C LEU A 58 -0.73 12.71 7.81
N ARG A 59 -1.14 13.96 8.01
CA ARG A 59 -0.92 15.04 7.05
C ARG A 59 0.32 15.84 7.46
N GLY A 60 1.49 15.37 7.00
CA GLY A 60 2.77 15.97 7.39
C GLY A 60 2.89 17.49 7.12
N ALA A 61 2.18 18.01 6.12
CA ALA A 61 2.15 19.44 5.82
C ALA A 61 1.36 20.27 6.87
N GLU A 62 0.29 19.71 7.44
CA GLU A 62 -0.52 20.39 8.46
C GLU A 62 0.23 20.42 9.80
N GLN A 63 0.92 19.33 10.16
CA GLN A 63 1.66 19.24 11.42
C GLN A 63 2.99 20.02 11.43
N ALA A 64 3.67 20.12 10.28
CA ALA A 64 4.85 20.99 10.17
C ALA A 64 4.50 22.47 10.44
N ALA A 65 3.25 22.87 10.17
CA ALA A 65 2.76 24.21 10.50
C ALA A 65 2.47 24.39 12.01
N GLU A 66 2.30 23.30 12.76
CA GLU A 66 2.01 23.29 14.20
C GLU A 66 3.27 23.17 15.08
N GLY A 67 4.46 23.28 14.50
CA GLY A 67 5.74 23.28 15.23
C GLY A 67 6.46 21.94 15.30
N LEU A 68 5.98 20.91 14.59
CA LEU A 68 6.68 19.64 14.44
C LEU A 68 7.88 19.76 13.48
N ASN A 69 9.00 19.13 13.83
CA ASN A 69 10.15 19.04 12.93
C ASN A 69 9.76 18.29 11.66
N ARG A 70 10.05 18.87 10.49
CA ARG A 70 9.71 18.31 9.18
C ARG A 70 10.20 16.88 8.98
N VAL A 71 11.42 16.56 9.42
CA VAL A 71 12.00 15.21 9.27
C VAL A 71 11.20 14.19 10.10
N THR A 72 10.83 14.56 11.32
CA THR A 72 9.97 13.72 12.18
C THR A 72 8.59 13.52 11.55
N GLY A 73 7.99 14.59 11.01
CA GLY A 73 6.73 14.51 10.27
C GLY A 73 6.80 13.58 9.05
N ASP A 74 7.88 13.64 8.27
CA ASP A 74 8.10 12.76 7.13
C ASP A 74 8.25 11.29 7.58
N GLN A 75 8.98 11.02 8.67
CA GLN A 75 9.11 9.67 9.25
C GLN A 75 7.76 9.12 9.74
N MET A 76 6.97 9.94 10.43
CA MET A 76 5.62 9.58 10.85
C MET A 76 4.73 9.29 9.62
N GLY A 77 4.87 10.07 8.55
CA GLY A 77 4.18 9.85 7.27
C GLY A 77 4.58 8.53 6.62
N MET A 78 5.87 8.17 6.64
CA MET A 78 6.35 6.87 6.17
C MET A 78 5.77 5.72 6.98
N LEU A 79 5.71 5.82 8.32
CA LEU A 79 5.04 4.83 9.16
C LEU A 79 3.54 4.72 8.89
N ALA A 80 2.85 5.84 8.62
CA ALA A 80 1.45 5.82 8.20
C ALA A 80 1.22 4.99 6.92
N THR A 81 2.14 5.06 5.94
CA THR A 81 2.04 4.20 4.74
C THR A 81 2.19 2.71 5.08
N VAL A 82 2.99 2.36 6.09
CA VAL A 82 3.15 0.97 6.55
C VAL A 82 1.86 0.46 7.18
N ILE A 83 1.20 1.28 8.01
CA ILE A 83 -0.10 0.94 8.61
C ILE A 83 -1.15 0.67 7.53
N ASN A 84 -1.23 1.55 6.52
CA ASN A 84 -2.15 1.35 5.40
C ASN A 84 -1.82 0.11 4.56
N ALA A 85 -0.53 -0.20 4.38
CA ALA A 85 -0.10 -1.40 3.67
C ALA A 85 -0.53 -2.68 4.39
N LEU A 86 -0.48 -2.70 5.73
CA LEU A 86 -0.94 -3.84 6.53
C LEU A 86 -2.46 -4.02 6.44
N ALA A 87 -3.23 -2.93 6.48
CA ALA A 87 -4.69 -3.00 6.32
C ALA A 87 -5.08 -3.57 4.93
N MET A 88 -4.41 -3.12 3.88
CA MET A 88 -4.64 -3.63 2.52
C MET A 88 -4.14 -5.08 2.34
N GLN A 89 -3.02 -5.44 2.98
CA GLN A 89 -2.52 -6.82 2.99
C GLN A 89 -3.57 -7.77 3.58
N ASP A 90 -4.07 -7.48 4.78
CA ASP A 90 -5.06 -8.31 5.47
C ASP A 90 -6.32 -8.51 4.59
N SER A 91 -6.81 -7.42 3.99
CA SER A 91 -8.00 -7.48 3.13
C SER A 91 -7.80 -8.32 1.86
N LEU A 92 -6.65 -8.18 1.19
CA LEU A 92 -6.31 -8.99 0.02
C LEU A 92 -6.08 -10.47 0.37
N GLU A 93 -5.42 -10.75 1.50
CA GLU A 93 -5.19 -12.11 1.99
C GLU A 93 -6.50 -12.78 2.40
N PHE A 94 -7.44 -12.03 3.00
CA PHE A 94 -8.81 -12.49 3.26
C PHE A 94 -9.54 -12.90 1.98
N LEU A 95 -9.30 -12.20 0.86
CA LEU A 95 -9.82 -12.56 -0.47
C LEU A 95 -9.01 -13.67 -1.18
N GLY A 96 -8.03 -14.26 -0.50
CA GLY A 96 -7.19 -15.35 -1.01
C GLY A 96 -6.10 -14.91 -2.00
N GLN A 97 -5.87 -13.60 -2.17
CA GLN A 97 -4.81 -13.07 -3.01
C GLN A 97 -3.50 -13.01 -2.22
N PRO A 98 -2.43 -13.73 -2.62
CA PRO A 98 -1.16 -13.66 -1.90
C PRO A 98 -0.52 -12.27 -2.00
N VAL A 99 -0.09 -11.72 -0.86
CA VAL A 99 0.49 -10.38 -0.77
C VAL A 99 1.87 -10.41 -0.13
N ARG A 100 2.73 -9.44 -0.47
CA ARG A 100 3.93 -9.10 0.30
C ARG A 100 4.04 -7.60 0.50
N VAL A 101 4.14 -7.17 1.75
CA VAL A 101 4.49 -5.79 2.11
C VAL A 101 6.01 -5.68 2.16
N MET A 102 6.55 -4.70 1.43
CA MET A 102 7.97 -4.38 1.40
C MET A 102 8.17 -2.91 1.78
N SER A 103 9.00 -2.64 2.77
CA SER A 103 9.26 -1.29 3.28
C SER A 103 10.67 -0.82 2.96
N SER A 104 10.82 0.46 2.65
CA SER A 104 12.13 1.13 2.55
C SER A 104 12.79 1.28 3.94
N LEU A 105 11.99 1.55 4.98
CA LEU A 105 12.42 1.44 6.38
C LEU A 105 12.51 -0.03 6.82
N SER A 106 13.56 -0.35 7.58
CA SER A 106 13.72 -1.67 8.20
C SER A 106 12.83 -1.78 9.45
N ILE A 107 11.69 -2.45 9.32
CA ILE A 107 10.74 -2.71 10.42
C ILE A 107 10.63 -4.21 10.62
N ASN A 108 11.57 -4.75 11.40
CA ASN A 108 11.66 -6.18 11.68
C ASN A 108 10.35 -6.70 12.30
N GLN A 109 10.00 -7.95 12.00
CA GLN A 109 8.76 -8.64 12.40
C GLN A 109 7.47 -8.14 11.74
N VAL A 110 7.43 -6.93 11.18
CA VAL A 110 6.21 -6.35 10.58
C VAL A 110 6.15 -6.57 9.07
N CYS A 111 7.23 -6.27 8.35
CA CYS A 111 7.26 -6.39 6.90
C CYS A 111 8.66 -6.72 6.37
N GLU A 112 8.74 -7.12 5.11
CA GLU A 112 10.03 -7.38 4.46
C GLU A 112 10.75 -6.07 4.12
N GLY A 113 12.08 -6.05 4.20
CA GLY A 113 12.85 -4.94 3.62
C GLY A 113 12.77 -4.95 2.10
N TYR A 114 12.66 -3.77 1.48
CA TYR A 114 12.64 -3.64 0.03
C TYR A 114 13.93 -4.15 -0.61
N ILE A 115 13.80 -5.15 -1.48
CA ILE A 115 14.87 -5.63 -2.35
C ILE A 115 14.27 -5.81 -3.74
N ARG A 116 14.71 -4.99 -4.71
CA ARG A 116 14.18 -4.97 -6.09
C ARG A 116 14.03 -6.36 -6.72
N ARG A 117 15.07 -7.20 -6.63
CA ARG A 117 15.05 -8.56 -7.21
C ARG A 117 13.97 -9.45 -6.57
N ARG A 118 13.73 -9.31 -5.26
CA ARG A 118 12.71 -10.06 -4.54
C ARG A 118 11.30 -9.56 -4.89
N ALA A 119 11.11 -8.24 -4.97
CA ALA A 119 9.85 -7.65 -5.43
C ALA A 119 9.43 -8.15 -6.81
N VAL A 120 10.36 -8.13 -7.78
CA VAL A 120 10.11 -8.66 -9.13
C VAL A 120 9.73 -10.15 -9.08
N ARG A 121 10.42 -10.94 -8.25
CA ARG A 121 10.12 -12.37 -8.11
C ARG A 121 8.76 -12.64 -7.47
N HIS A 122 8.27 -11.76 -6.58
CA HIS A 122 6.93 -11.84 -6.04
C HIS A 122 5.87 -11.55 -7.11
N LEU A 123 6.08 -10.48 -7.89
CA LEU A 123 5.19 -10.12 -9.00
C LEU A 123 5.09 -11.25 -10.05
N GLU A 124 6.22 -11.86 -10.42
CA GLU A 124 6.25 -13.01 -11.34
C GLU A 124 5.49 -14.23 -10.81
N LYS A 125 5.36 -14.38 -9.49
CA LYS A 125 4.61 -15.45 -8.83
C LYS A 125 3.12 -15.13 -8.64
N GLY A 126 2.64 -14.03 -9.24
CA GLY A 126 1.24 -13.60 -9.11
C GLY A 126 0.89 -13.03 -7.74
N ARG A 127 1.88 -12.61 -6.95
CA ARG A 127 1.65 -11.95 -5.65
C ARG A 127 1.49 -10.44 -5.85
N VAL A 128 0.60 -9.82 -5.09
CA VAL A 128 0.56 -8.36 -4.96
C VAL A 128 1.76 -7.94 -4.12
N VAL A 129 2.50 -6.92 -4.57
CA VAL A 129 3.59 -6.33 -3.78
C VAL A 129 3.20 -4.93 -3.37
N ILE A 130 3.07 -4.70 -2.07
CA ILE A 130 2.76 -3.38 -1.51
C ILE A 130 4.06 -2.74 -1.06
N PHE A 131 4.41 -1.59 -1.64
CA PHE A 131 5.58 -0.81 -1.29
C PHE A 131 5.19 0.27 -0.28
N ALA A 132 5.79 0.19 0.91
CA ALA A 132 5.59 1.11 2.02
C ALA A 132 6.85 1.92 2.31
N ALA A 133 6.69 2.96 3.13
CA ALA A 133 7.70 3.95 3.51
C ALA A 133 8.26 4.80 2.36
N GLY A 134 7.65 4.76 1.16
CA GLY A 134 8.05 5.61 0.05
C GLY A 134 9.53 5.43 -0.32
N THR A 135 10.27 6.54 -0.43
CA THR A 135 11.68 6.56 -0.83
C THR A 135 12.68 6.52 0.34
N GLY A 136 12.21 6.39 1.59
CA GLY A 136 13.07 6.37 2.79
C GLY A 136 12.85 5.12 3.61
#